data_AF-A0A5E4WWR7-F1
#
_entry.id   AF-A0A5E4WWR7-F1
#
_cell.length_a   1.000
_cell.length_b   1.000
_cell.length_c   1.000
_cell.angle_alpha   90.00
_cell.angle_beta   90.00
_cell.angle_gamma   90.00
#
_symmetry.space_group_name_H-M   'P 1'
#
loop_
_entity.id
_entity.type
_entity.pdbx_description
1 polymer ?
#
loop_
_entity_poly.entity_id
_entity_poly.type
_entity_poly.pdbx_seq_one_letter_code
_entity_poly.pdbx_strand_id
1 'polypeptide(L)' 'MSAHDEHQQMVKDCIDREAKLTDWERSFIDSIERQLAQDRALSQKQADTLDSIWERVT' A
#
# COMPACT_ATOMS: atom_id res chain seq x y z
N MET A 1 -13.64 -8.87 -6.76
CA MET A 1 -12.25 -8.46 -6.56
C MET A 1 -11.77 -9.13 -5.29
N SER A 2 -10.57 -9.68 -5.28
CA SER A 2 -9.99 -10.25 -4.07
C SER A 2 -9.36 -9.15 -3.22
N ALA A 3 -9.19 -9.37 -1.92
CA ALA A 3 -8.47 -8.42 -1.05
C ALA A 3 -7.05 -8.12 -1.57
N HIS A 4 -6.45 -9.06 -2.32
CA HIS A 4 -5.17 -8.85 -2.98
C HIS A 4 -5.26 -7.78 -4.08
N ASP A 5 -6.27 -7.86 -4.94
CA ASP A 5 -6.50 -6.89 -6.02
C ASP A 5 -6.81 -5.49 -5.45
N GLU A 6 -7.55 -5.44 -4.34
CA GLU A 6 -7.85 -4.19 -3.62
C GLU A 6 -6.56 -3.55 -3.08
N HIS A 7 -5.74 -4.29 -2.35
CA HIS A 7 -4.47 -3.77 -1.84
C HIS A 7 -3.51 -3.35 -2.95
N GLN A 8 -3.48 -4.06 -4.09
CA GLN A 8 -2.66 -3.67 -5.25
C GLN A 8 -3.10 -2.30 -5.80
N GLN A 9 -4.40 -2.07 -5.91
CA GLN A 9 -4.92 -0.77 -6.35
C GLN A 9 -4.58 0.34 -5.36
N MET A 10 -4.72 0.09 -4.06
CA MET A 10 -4.38 1.07 -3.02
C MET A 10 -2.89 1.44 -3.03
N VAL A 11 -2.01 0.45 -3.20
CA VAL A 11 -0.56 0.68 -3.36
C VAL A 11 -0.29 1.57 -4.58
N LYS A 12 -0.92 1.27 -5.72
CA LYS A 12 -0.76 2.06 -6.93
C LYS A 12 -1.21 3.51 -6.74
N ASP A 13 -2.36 3.72 -6.10
CA ASP A 13 -2.88 5.05 -5.78
C ASP A 13 -1.94 5.85 -4.87
N CYS A 14 -1.28 5.17 -3.92
CA CYS A 14 -0.27 5.77 -3.05
C CYS A 14 1.02 6.14 -3.83
N ILE A 15 1.47 5.28 -4.76
CA ILE A 15 2.63 5.55 -5.63
C ILE A 15 2.35 6.76 -6.54
N ASP A 16 1.18 6.81 -7.17
CA ASP A 16 0.78 7.94 -8.03
C ASP A 16 0.72 9.28 -7.25
N ARG A 17 0.55 9.20 -5.92
CA ARG A 17 0.51 10.34 -5.00
C ARG A 17 1.72 10.41 -4.07
N GLU A 18 2.87 9.86 -4.48
CA GLU A 18 4.08 9.79 -3.65
C GLU A 18 4.53 11.15 -3.08
N ALA A 19 4.19 12.25 -3.75
CA ALA A 19 4.45 13.61 -3.28
C ALA A 19 3.77 13.94 -1.94
N LYS A 20 2.68 13.25 -1.58
CA LYS A 20 1.97 13.37 -0.29
C LYS A 20 2.48 12.39 0.79
N LEU A 21 3.36 11.45 0.42
CA LEU A 21 3.95 10.47 1.30
C LEU A 21 5.23 10.99 1.92
N THR A 22 5.41 10.72 3.20
CA THR A 22 6.68 10.85 3.92
C THR A 22 7.67 9.78 3.47
N ASP A 23 8.96 9.98 3.74
CA ASP A 23 10.02 9.02 3.35
C ASP A 23 9.79 7.61 3.92
N TRP A 24 9.26 7.54 5.15
CA TRP A 24 8.91 6.27 5.77
C TRP A 24 7.73 5.60 5.06
N GLU A 25 6.68 6.36 4.73
CA GLU A 25 5.52 5.81 4.02
C GLU A 25 5.89 5.35 2.62
N ARG A 26 6.75 6.08 1.89
CA ARG A 26 7.27 5.62 0.59
C ARG A 26 8.00 4.28 0.72
N SER A 27 8.87 4.15 1.72
CA SER A 27 9.58 2.90 1.99
C SER A 27 8.63 1.77 2.39
N PHE A 28 7.57 2.08 3.14
CA PHE A 28 6.53 1.12 3.50
C PHE A 28 5.75 0.66 2.26
N ILE A 29 5.30 1.59 1.41
CA ILE A 29 4.56 1.28 0.18
C ILE A 29 5.40 0.44 -0.79
N ASP A 30 6.69 0.76 -0.99
CA ASP A 30 7.62 -0.07 -1.79
C ASP A 30 7.76 -1.50 -1.20
N SER A 31 7.85 -1.63 0.13
CA SER A 31 7.87 -2.95 0.77
C SER A 31 6.57 -3.75 0.55
N ILE A 32 5.41 -3.08 0.58
CA ILE A 32 4.11 -3.71 0.35
C ILE A 32 3.94 -4.12 -1.11
N GLU A 33 4.33 -3.25 -2.05
CA GLU A 33 4.32 -3.55 -3.49
C GLU A 33 5.12 -4.83 -3.79
N ARG A 34 6.34 -4.93 -3.26
CA ARG A 34 7.19 -6.13 -3.44
C ARG A 34 6.59 -7.38 -2.82
N GLN A 35 5.88 -7.25 -1.69
CA GLN A 35 5.20 -8.38 -1.05
C GLN A 35 4.01 -8.87 -1.90
N LEU A 36 3.20 -7.93 -2.42
CA LEU A 36 2.07 -8.26 -3.30
C LEU A 36 2.54 -8.83 -4.64
N ALA A 37 3.66 -8.34 -5.20
CA ALA A 37 4.25 -8.90 -6.42
C ALA A 37 4.72 -10.36 -6.28
N GLN A 38 4.85 -10.86 -5.05
CA GLN A 38 5.17 -12.26 -4.74
C GLN A 38 3.92 -13.11 -4.43
N ASP A 39 2.72 -12.63 -4.76
CA ASP A 39 1.42 -13.24 -4.42
C ASP A 39 1.23 -13.47 -2.91
N ARG A 40 1.96 -12.72 -2.06
CA ARG A 40 1.83 -12.83 -0.61
C ARG A 40 0.72 -11.92 -0.11
N ALA A 41 -0.11 -12.45 0.79
CA ALA A 41 -1.10 -11.66 1.51
C ALA A 41 -0.41 -10.71 2.51
N LEU A 42 -1.04 -9.55 2.76
CA LEU A 42 -0.64 -8.64 3.82
C LEU A 42 -1.08 -9.19 5.17
N SER A 43 -0.29 -8.92 6.21
CA SER A 43 -0.77 -9.10 7.58
C SER A 43 -1.81 -8.02 7.92
N GLN A 44 -2.65 -8.27 8.91
CA GLN A 44 -3.67 -7.30 9.34
C GLN A 44 -3.08 -5.91 9.61
N LYS A 45 -1.96 -5.85 10.34
CA LYS A 45 -1.26 -4.58 10.63
C LYS A 45 -0.79 -3.86 9.37
N GLN A 46 -0.34 -4.60 8.36
CA GLN A 46 0.09 -4.02 7.09
C GLN A 46 -1.09 -3.48 6.30
N ALA A 47 -2.21 -4.21 6.26
CA ALA A 47 -3.46 -3.74 5.66
C ALA A 47 -3.97 -2.48 6.38
N ASP A 48 -4.09 -2.50 7.71
CA ASP A 48 -4.54 -1.34 8.50
C ASP A 48 -3.65 -0.09 8.27
N THR A 49 -2.34 -0.30 8.13
CA THR A 49 -1.39 0.78 7.85
C THR A 49 -1.53 1.29 6.41
N LEU A 50 -1.68 0.39 5.44
CA LEU A 50 -1.93 0.75 4.04
C LEU A 50 -3.23 1.54 3.90
N ASP A 51 -4.30 1.10 4.55
CA ASP A 51 -5.60 1.78 4.58
C ASP A 51 -5.45 3.19 5.16
N SER A 52 -4.80 3.33 6.31
CA SER A 52 -4.60 4.63 6.96
C SER A 52 -3.79 5.60 6.08
N ILE A 53 -2.78 5.11 5.36
CA ILE A 53 -1.98 5.92 4.44
C ILE A 53 -2.83 6.30 3.23
N TRP A 54 -3.55 5.34 2.63
CA TRP A 54 -4.36 5.54 1.45
C TRP A 54 -5.50 6.53 1.70
N GLU A 55 -6.24 6.40 2.81
CA GLU A 55 -7.31 7.34 3.21
C GLU A 55 -6.80 8.78 3.41
N ARG A 56 -5.52 8.94 3.77
CA ARG A 56 -4.92 10.26 3.96
C ARG A 56 -4.50 10.89 2.63
N VAL A 57 -4.02 10.11 1.67
CA VAL A 57 -3.44 10.63 0.42
C VAL A 57 -4.45 10.70 -0.74
N THR A 58 -5.44 9.81 -0.76
CA THR A 58 -6.49 9.72 -1.79
C THR A 58 -7.71 10.54 -1.39
#